data_AF-A0A6P3ZGL4-F1
#
_entry.id   AF-A0A6P3ZGL4-F1
#
_cell.length_a   1.000
_cell.length_b   1.000
_cell.length_c   1.000
_cell.angle_alpha   90.00
_cell.angle_beta   90.00
_cell.angle_gamma   90.00
#
_symmetry.space_group_name_H-M   'P 1'
#
loop_
_entity.id
_entity.type
_entity.pdbx_description
1 polymer ?
#
loop_
_entity_poly.entity_id
_entity_poly.type
_entity_poly.pdbx_seq_one_letter_code
_entity_poly.pdbx_strand_id
1 'polypeptide(L)'
;MFYSYDLFSIGQDDAIKDAEVKGFNPGLIVLLLVAGILLAFLVGNYILYSYAQKTLPPRKKKPVSKKKLKRERLKQGVSAPGE
;
A
#
# COMPACT_ATOMS: atom_id res chain seq x y z
N MET A 1 -9.92 -41.06 -34.72
CA MET A 1 -9.19 -39.92 -34.15
C MET A 1 -10.08 -38.68 -34.03
N PHE A 2 -10.90 -38.34 -35.04
CA PHE A 2 -11.86 -37.22 -35.00
C PHE A 2 -12.80 -37.23 -33.77
N TYR A 3 -13.46 -38.36 -33.49
CA TYR A 3 -14.41 -38.50 -32.38
C TYR A 3 -13.83 -38.21 -30.98
N SER A 4 -12.52 -38.39 -30.78
CA SER A 4 -11.89 -38.15 -29.48
C SER A 4 -11.70 -36.67 -29.19
N TYR A 5 -11.57 -35.84 -30.24
CA TYR A 5 -11.47 -34.38 -30.10
C TYR A 5 -12.83 -33.74 -29.85
N ASP A 6 -13.87 -34.23 -30.53
CA ASP A 6 -15.24 -33.75 -30.31
C ASP A 6 -15.70 -34.03 -28.87
N LEU A 7 -15.40 -35.23 -28.34
CA LEU A 7 -15.75 -35.59 -26.96
C LEU A 7 -14.98 -34.75 -25.92
N PHE A 8 -13.71 -34.43 -26.19
CA PHE A 8 -12.90 -33.57 -25.32
C PHE A 8 -13.35 -32.11 -25.36
N SER A 9 -13.74 -31.61 -26.54
CA SER A 9 -14.26 -30.23 -26.70
C SER A 9 -15.60 -30.06 -26.01
N ILE A 10 -16.55 -30.99 -26.21
CA ILE A 10 -17.88 -30.96 -25.57
C ILE A 10 -17.74 -30.98 -24.04
N GLY A 11 -16.91 -31.88 -23.49
CA GLY A 11 -16.70 -31.95 -22.05
C GLY A 11 -16.03 -30.70 -21.45
N GLN A 12 -15.22 -29.99 -22.24
CA GLN A 12 -14.61 -28.72 -21.83
C GLN A 12 -15.63 -27.58 -21.87
N ASP A 13 -16.47 -27.53 -22.90
CA ASP A 13 -17.53 -26.52 -23.02
C ASP A 13 -18.57 -26.64 -21.90
N ASP A 14 -18.92 -27.86 -21.49
CA ASP A 14 -19.86 -28.10 -20.39
C ASP A 14 -19.26 -27.72 -19.03
N ALA A 15 -17.98 -28.05 -18.80
CA ALA A 15 -17.26 -27.63 -17.59
C ALA A 15 -17.09 -26.10 -17.51
N ILE A 16 -16.94 -25.41 -18.64
CA ILE A 16 -16.85 -23.94 -18.71
C ILE A 16 -18.22 -23.30 -18.45
N LYS A 17 -19.31 -23.86 -19.00
CA LYS A 17 -20.68 -23.39 -18.74
C LYS A 17 -21.07 -23.53 -17.27
N ASP A 18 -20.70 -24.63 -16.62
CA ASP A 18 -20.96 -24.85 -15.20
C ASP A 18 -20.20 -23.87 -14.29
N ALA A 19 -19.01 -23.43 -14.71
CA ALA A 19 -18.25 -22.39 -14.03
C ALA A 19 -18.86 -20.99 -14.21
N GLU A 20 -19.54 -20.75 -15.33
CA GLU A 20 -20.12 -19.45 -15.70
C GLU A 20 -21.46 -19.16 -14.98
N VAL A 21 -22.22 -20.20 -14.58
CA VAL A 21 -23.57 -20.04 -14.00
C VAL A 21 -23.57 -19.86 -12.47
N LYS A 22 -22.42 -20.01 -11.80
CA LYS A 22 -22.31 -19.73 -10.36
C LYS A 22 -22.11 -18.23 -10.14
N GLY A 23 -23.22 -17.47 -10.26
CA GLY A 23 -23.26 -16.03 -10.07
C GLY A 23 -22.58 -15.58 -8.77
N PHE A 24 -22.08 -14.33 -8.77
CA PHE A 24 -21.34 -13.78 -7.64
C PHE A 24 -22.13 -13.92 -6.34
N ASN A 25 -21.59 -14.69 -5.39
CA ASN A 25 -22.18 -14.87 -4.09
C ASN A 25 -22.29 -13.49 -3.40
N PRO A 26 -23.43 -13.14 -2.78
CA PRO A 26 -23.58 -11.87 -2.06
C PRO A 26 -22.47 -11.65 -1.02
N GLY A 27 -22.00 -12.70 -0.35
CA GLY A 27 -20.86 -12.63 0.57
C GLY A 27 -19.55 -12.24 -0.11
N LEU A 28 -19.30 -12.71 -1.34
CA LEU A 28 -18.13 -12.29 -2.11
C LEU A 28 -18.24 -10.83 -2.56
N ILE A 29 -19.43 -10.40 -2.98
CA ILE A 29 -19.68 -9.00 -3.36
C ILE A 29 -19.42 -8.07 -2.16
N VAL A 30 -19.93 -8.43 -0.98
CA VAL A 30 -19.72 -7.67 0.24
C VAL A 30 -18.24 -7.66 0.64
N LEU A 31 -17.54 -8.79 0.53
CA LEU A 31 -16.10 -8.87 0.83
C LEU A 31 -15.31 -7.92 -0.08
N LEU A 32 -15.61 -7.92 -1.38
CA LEU A 32 -14.96 -7.03 -2.35
C LEU A 32 -15.28 -5.56 -2.08
N LEU A 33 -16.52 -5.23 -1.72
CA LEU A 33 -16.91 -3.86 -1.35
C LEU A 33 -16.16 -3.38 -0.12
N VAL A 34 -16.15 -4.15 0.97
CA VAL A 34 -15.49 -3.76 2.22
C VAL A 34 -13.97 -3.68 2.02
N ALA A 35 -13.37 -4.69 1.38
CA ALA A 35 -11.94 -4.69 1.09
C ALA A 35 -11.54 -3.53 0.16
N GLY A 36 -12.36 -3.26 -0.87
CA GLY A 36 -12.13 -2.18 -1.83
C GLY A 36 -12.23 -0.79 -1.18
N ILE A 37 -13.23 -0.57 -0.32
CA ILE A 37 -13.38 0.69 0.42
C ILE A 37 -12.20 0.89 1.37
N LEU A 38 -11.80 -0.14 2.12
CA LEU A 38 -10.65 -0.05 3.03
C LEU A 38 -9.35 0.23 2.27
N LEU A 39 -9.12 -0.47 1.14
CA LEU A 39 -7.96 -0.22 0.29
C LEU A 39 -7.96 1.19 -0.27
N ALA A 40 -9.09 1.65 -0.82
CA ALA A 40 -9.21 3.02 -1.35
C ALA A 40 -8.97 4.07 -0.26
N PHE A 41 -9.49 3.85 0.96
CA PHE A 41 -9.27 4.73 2.10
C PHE A 41 -7.79 4.77 2.50
N LEU A 42 -7.13 3.60 2.63
CA LEU A 42 -5.71 3.53 3.00
C LEU A 42 -4.82 4.17 1.92
N VAL A 43 -5.02 3.82 0.65
CA VAL A 43 -4.23 4.33 -0.48
C VAL A 43 -4.44 5.84 -0.64
N GLY A 44 -5.69 6.30 -0.63
CA GLY A 44 -6.01 7.72 -0.71
C GLY A 44 -5.40 8.50 0.45
N ASN A 45 -5.48 7.98 1.68
CA ASN A 45 -4.88 8.61 2.84
C ASN A 45 -3.35 8.62 2.76
N TYR A 46 -2.73 7.53 2.30
CA TYR A 46 -1.29 7.43 2.14
C TYR A 46 -0.75 8.41 1.11
N ILE A 47 -1.42 8.53 -0.05
CA ILE A 47 -1.05 9.50 -1.09
C ILE A 47 -1.19 10.92 -0.53
N LEU A 48 -2.30 11.23 0.14
CA LEU A 48 -2.52 12.55 0.72
C LEU A 48 -1.50 12.87 1.81
N TYR A 49 -1.17 11.90 2.66
CA TYR A 49 -0.13 12.01 3.69
C TYR A 49 1.24 12.26 3.08
N SER A 50 1.62 11.52 2.03
CA SER A 50 2.88 11.70 1.33
C SER A 50 2.94 13.05 0.62
N TYR A 51 1.85 13.47 -0.01
CA TYR A 51 1.74 14.80 -0.64
C TYR A 51 1.91 15.91 0.39
N ALA A 52 1.17 15.82 1.50
CA ALA A 52 1.29 16.76 2.61
C ALA A 52 2.71 16.80 3.14
N GLN A 53 3.40 15.66 3.34
CA GLN A 53 4.80 15.68 3.78
C GLN A 53 5.75 16.37 2.80
N LYS A 54 5.49 16.28 1.49
CA LYS A 54 6.30 16.94 0.47
C LYS A 54 6.05 18.45 0.43
N THR A 55 4.82 18.90 0.69
CA THR A 55 4.45 20.32 0.69
C THR A 55 4.62 20.99 2.06
N LEU A 56 4.62 20.21 3.13
CA LEU A 56 4.87 20.69 4.47
C LEU A 56 6.36 21.01 4.58
N PRO A 57 6.73 22.22 5.01
CA PRO A 57 8.12 22.54 5.25
C PRO A 57 8.69 21.52 6.25
N PRO A 58 9.92 21.02 6.05
CA PRO A 58 10.54 20.07 6.96
C PRO A 58 10.37 20.63 8.36
N ARG A 59 9.72 19.86 9.25
CA ARG A 59 9.42 20.28 10.63
C ARG A 59 10.73 20.76 11.23
N LYS A 60 10.94 22.09 11.21
CA LYS A 60 12.15 22.68 11.76
C LYS A 60 12.11 22.30 13.23
N LYS A 61 12.97 21.35 13.62
CA LYS A 61 13.23 21.11 15.04
C LYS A 61 13.46 22.49 15.63
N LYS A 62 12.73 22.83 16.68
CA LYS A 62 12.82 24.15 17.31
C LYS A 62 14.30 24.50 17.38
N PRO A 63 14.74 25.63 16.78
CA PRO A 63 16.15 25.92 16.65
C PRO A 63 16.76 25.81 18.05
N VAL A 64 17.65 24.83 18.20
CA VAL A 64 18.26 24.57 19.48
C VAL A 64 19.15 25.77 19.73
N SER A 65 18.80 26.56 20.75
CA SER A 65 19.56 27.76 21.11
C SER A 65 21.05 27.44 21.13
N LYS A 66 21.89 28.33 20.59
CA LYS A 66 23.35 28.14 20.51
C LYS A 66 23.95 27.72 21.86
N LYS A 67 23.36 28.17 22.97
CA LYS A 67 23.72 27.75 24.34
C LYS A 67 23.49 26.25 24.58
N LYS A 68 22.37 25.68 24.12
CA LYS A 68 22.06 24.26 24.26
C LYS A 68 22.89 23.40 23.28
N LEU A 69 23.16 23.88 22.07
CA LEU A 69 24.08 23.20 21.14
C LEU A 69 25.50 23.11 21.70
N LYS A 70 26.05 24.21 22.24
CA LYS A 70 27.38 24.20 22.87
C LYS A 70 27.40 23.27 24.08
N ARG A 71 26.34 23.26 24.90
CA ARG A 71 26.23 22.37 26.07
C ARG A 71 26.19 20.89 25.68
N GLU A 72 25.52 20.51 24.60
CA GLU A 72 25.50 19.12 24.13
C GLU A 72 26.80 18.73 23.41
N ARG A 73 27.42 19.65 22.66
CA ARG A 73 28.74 19.42 22.05
C ARG A 73 29.85 19.22 23.09
N LEU A 74 29.83 20.01 24.17
CA LEU A 74 30.76 19.86 25.31
C LEU A 74 30.54 18.55 26.07
N LYS A 75 29.29 18.08 26.19
CA LYS A 75 28.97 16.77 26.81
C LYS A 75 29.38 15.58 25.94
N GLN A 76 29.36 15.75 24.62
CA GLN A 76 29.74 14.72 23.66
C GLN A 76 31.26 14.69 23.41
N GLY A 77 32.05 15.56 24.06
CA GLY A 77 33.50 15.59 23.91
C GLY A 77 33.98 15.92 22.50
N VAL A 78 33.11 16.47 21.65
CA VAL A 78 33.47 16.81 20.27
C VAL A 78 34.29 18.10 20.32
N SER A 79 35.62 17.95 20.26
CA SER A 79 36.53 19.07 20.00
C SER A 79 36.14 19.72 18.67
N ALA A 80 36.29 21.04 18.59
CA ALA A 80 35.93 21.79 17.39
C ALA A 80 36.63 21.19 16.16
N PRO A 81 36.00 21.17 14.97
CA PRO A 81 36.68 20.78 13.74
C PRO A 81 37.70 21.88 13.42
N GLY A 82 38.93 21.70 13.90
CA GLY A 82 39.98 22.70 13.84
C GLY A 82 40.97 22.58 15.01
N GLU A 83 41.53 21.38 15.19
CA GLU A 83 42.91 21.13 15.63
C GLU A 83 43.51 20.08 14.71
#